data_AF-A0A925Y204-F1
#
_entry.id   AF-A0A925Y204-F1
#
_cell.length_a   1.000
_cell.length_b   1.000
_cell.length_c   1.000
_cell.angle_alpha   90.00
_cell.angle_beta   90.00
_cell.angle_gamma   90.00
#
_symmetry.space_group_name_H-M   'P 1'
#
loop_
_entity.id
_entity.type
_entity.pdbx_description
1 polymer ?
#
loop_
_entity_poly.entity_id
_entity_poly.type
_entity_poly.pdbx_seq_one_letter_code
_entity_poly.pdbx_strand_id
1 'polypeptide(L)' 'FVKNGASVAGLGLGGEGYLSYSIATTTGEGITTPKTFTRVRRCVLVENLRII' A
#
# COMPACT_ATOMS: atom_id res chain seq x y z
N PHE A 1 0.65 -14.25 0.60
CA PHE A 1 0.58 -15.69 0.29
C PHE A 1 -0.81 -16.19 0.70
N VAL A 2 -1.52 -16.88 -0.19
CA VAL A 2 -2.87 -17.40 0.08
C VAL A 2 -2.77 -18.75 0.76
N LYS A 3 -3.58 -18.99 1.80
CA LYS A 3 -3.72 -20.28 2.48
C LYS A 3 -5.15 -20.79 2.31
N ASN A 4 -5.33 -22.03 1.86
CA ASN A 4 -6.63 -22.72 1.77
C ASN A 4 -7.72 -22.00 0.93
N GLY A 5 -7.34 -21.34 -0.16
CA GLY A 5 -8.28 -20.63 -1.05
C GLY A 5 -7.73 -20.42 -2.47
N ALA A 6 -8.54 -19.87 -3.36
CA ALA A 6 -8.13 -19.56 -4.73
C ALA A 6 -7.03 -18.47 -4.74
N SER A 7 -6.11 -18.53 -5.71
CA SER A 7 -4.98 -17.58 -5.80
C SER A 7 -5.43 -16.11 -5.89
N VAL A 8 -6.57 -15.86 -6.54
CA VAL A 8 -7.18 -14.53 -6.67
C VAL A 8 -7.62 -13.91 -5.34
N ALA A 9 -7.80 -14.72 -4.28
CA ALA A 9 -8.09 -14.21 -2.94
C ALA A 9 -6.93 -13.36 -2.40
N GLY A 10 -5.70 -13.56 -2.88
CA GLY A 10 -4.55 -12.72 -2.54
C GLY A 10 -4.60 -11.31 -3.15
N LEU A 11 -5.53 -11.06 -4.08
CA LEU A 11 -5.77 -9.77 -4.72
C LEU A 11 -7.09 -9.14 -4.25
N GLY A 12 -7.64 -9.57 -3.11
CA GLY A 12 -8.91 -9.04 -2.60
C GLY A 12 -10.17 -9.63 -3.25
N LEU A 13 -10.05 -10.60 -4.15
CA LEU A 13 -11.20 -11.28 -4.78
C LEU A 13 -11.58 -12.53 -3.97
N GLY A 14 -12.42 -12.34 -2.95
CA GLY A 14 -12.84 -13.41 -2.03
C GLY A 14 -11.88 -13.64 -0.85
N GLY A 15 -10.92 -12.74 -0.64
CA GLY A 15 -10.07 -12.65 0.55
C GLY A 15 -9.95 -11.19 1.01
N GLU A 16 -9.49 -10.97 2.24
CA GLU A 16 -9.26 -9.63 2.81
C GLU A 16 -8.16 -8.86 2.06
N GLY A 17 -8.29 -7.53 2.00
CA GLY A 17 -7.32 -6.63 1.37
C GLY A 17 -7.86 -5.86 0.16
N TYR A 18 -6.95 -5.17 -0.56
CA TYR A 18 -7.27 -4.36 -1.73
C TYR A 18 -6.81 -5.01 -3.04
N LEU A 19 -7.50 -4.67 -4.13
CA LEU A 19 -7.20 -5.16 -5.48
C LEU A 19 -6.14 -4.29 -6.17
N SER A 20 -5.16 -4.96 -6.79
CA SER A 20 -4.28 -4.39 -7.83
C SER A 20 -3.82 -5.51 -8.76
N TYR A 21 -3.67 -5.20 -10.06
CA TYR A 21 -3.08 -6.11 -11.05
C TYR A 21 -1.57 -5.92 -11.21
N SER A 22 -1.01 -4.87 -10.60
CA SER A 22 0.43 -4.63 -10.55
C SER A 22 0.99 -5.14 -9.22
N ILE A 23 1.86 -6.14 -9.31
CA ILE A 23 2.54 -6.76 -8.17
C ILE A 23 4.04 -6.55 -8.34
N ALA A 24 4.61 -5.69 -7.51
CA ALA A 24 6.01 -5.30 -7.60
C ALA A 24 6.90 -6.27 -6.83
N THR A 25 7.18 -7.43 -7.43
CA THR A 25 8.00 -8.49 -6.83
C THR A 25 9.47 -8.11 -6.71
N THR A 26 10.07 -7.56 -7.77
CA THR A 26 11.50 -7.24 -7.83
C THR A 26 11.87 -6.03 -6.96
N THR A 27 11.03 -5.00 -6.95
CA THR A 27 11.29 -3.72 -6.28
C THR A 27 10.70 -3.65 -4.87
N GLY A 28 9.80 -4.58 -4.50
CA GLY A 28 9.39 -4.83 -3.12
C GLY A 28 8.17 -4.05 -2.62
N GLU A 29 7.49 -3.29 -3.47
CA GLU A 29 6.29 -2.53 -3.09
C GLU A 29 5.06 -3.42 -2.90
N GLY A 30 5.13 -4.69 -3.31
CA GLY A 30 4.05 -5.66 -3.14
C GLY A 30 2.86 -5.37 -4.06
N ILE A 31 1.64 -5.51 -3.52
CA ILE A 31 0.42 -5.14 -4.25
C ILE A 31 0.35 -3.62 -4.28
N THR A 32 0.53 -3.03 -5.46
CA THR A 32 0.67 -1.57 -5.59
C THR A 32 -0.60 -0.84 -5.22
N THR A 33 -0.46 0.35 -4.63
CA THR A 33 -1.56 1.27 -4.31
C THR A 33 -1.28 2.63 -4.94
N PRO A 34 -2.24 3.57 -4.93
CA PRO A 34 -1.94 4.96 -5.32
C PRO A 34 -0.73 5.54 -4.57
N LYS A 35 -0.50 5.15 -3.31
CA LYS A 35 0.65 5.57 -2.50
C LYS A 35 1.98 5.13 -3.12
N THR A 36 2.03 3.97 -3.76
CA THR A 36 3.21 3.42 -4.43
C THR A 36 3.74 4.35 -5.54
N PHE A 37 2.85 5.12 -6.19
CA PHE A 37 3.19 6.02 -7.28
C PHE A 37 3.36 7.48 -6.84
N THR A 38 3.52 7.72 -5.54
CA THR A 38 3.66 9.07 -4.98
C THR A 38 4.94 9.20 -4.17
N ARG A 39 5.49 10.42 -4.12
CA ARG A 39 6.67 10.72 -3.30
C ARG A 39 6.23 11.14 -1.90
N VAL A 40 6.84 10.53 -0.88
CA VAL A 40 6.69 10.99 0.50
C VAL A 40 7.38 12.35 0.64
N ARG A 41 6.64 13.35 1.15
CA ARG A 41 7.16 14.69 1.44
C ARG A 41 7.07 14.95 2.93
N ARG A 42 8.16 15.42 3.53
CA ARG A 42 8.20 15.91 4.91
C ARG A 42 8.07 17.43 4.89
N CYS A 43 7.12 17.97 5.66
CA CYS A 43 6.95 19.40 5.84
C CYS A 43 7.17 19.73 7.33
N VAL A 44 7.90 20.80 7.61
CA VAL A 44 8.15 21.31 8.96
C VAL A 44 7.67 22.74 9.00
N LEU A 45 6.77 23.04 9.93
CA LEU A 45 6.41 24.42 10.25
C LEU A 45 7.18 24.83 11.51
N VAL A 46 8.16 25.70 11.32
CA VAL A 46 9.03 26.16 12.41
C VAL A 46 8.25 27.14 13.30
N GLU A 47 8.41 26.98 14.63
CA GLU A 47 7.88 27.87 15.67
C GLU A 47 6.34 28.04 15.72
N ASN A 48 5.58 27.25 14.95
CA ASN A 48 4.11 27.33 14.88
C ASN A 48 3.47 25.94 14.95
N LEU A 49 2.13 25.87 15.05
CA LEU A 49 1.33 24.62 15.14
C LEU A 49 1.69 23.70 16.33
N ARG A 50 2.36 24.22 17.36
CA ARG A 50 2.47 23.58 18.69
C ARG A 50 1.29 24.05 19.56
N ILE A 51 0.21 23.29 19.55
CA ILE A 51 -1.00 23.56 20.35
C ILE A 51 -0.89 22.72 21.63
N ILE A 52 -0.79 23.38 22.79
CA ILE A 52 -0.79 22.77 24.13
C ILE A 52 -2.15 23.04 24.78
#